data_AF-A0A225VS29-F1
#
_entry.id   AF-A0A225VS29-F1
#
_cell.length_a   1.000
_cell.length_b   1.000
_cell.length_c   1.000
_cell.angle_alpha   90.00
_cell.angle_beta   90.00
_cell.angle_gamma   90.00
#
_symmetry.space_group_name_H-M   'P 1'
#
loop_
_entity.id
_entity.type
_entity.pdbx_description
1 polymer ?
#
loop_
_entity_poly.entity_id
_entity_poly.type
_entity_poly.pdbx_seq_one_letter_code
_entity_poly.pdbx_strand_id
1 'polypeptide(L)'
;MNENTPGVGMCRKGPETAVVTQDLRREYDGIATESTRPLLNPPPNPEKRQTIYNKVRPFVPDEFRSDPLYDPPNDEEERKAKEIQKARMEASKERKQERDIVVTASKAANRAQEPTAVGCEAIRKT
;
A
#
# COMPACT_ATOMS: atom_id res chain seq x y z
N MET A 1 0.77 34.48 -10.97
CA MET A 1 -0.07 33.27 -11.05
C MET A 1 -1.44 33.74 -11.49
N ASN A 2 -1.95 33.28 -12.64
CA ASN A 2 -3.28 33.67 -13.10
C ASN A 2 -4.29 32.76 -12.38
N GLU A 3 -5.13 33.34 -11.52
CA GLU A 3 -6.10 32.59 -10.71
C GLU A 3 -7.17 31.89 -11.56
N ASN A 4 -7.36 32.36 -12.80
CA ASN A 4 -8.32 31.82 -13.76
C ASN A 4 -7.85 30.53 -14.47
N THR A 5 -6.56 30.18 -14.41
CA THR A 5 -6.00 28.96 -15.03
C THR A 5 -4.93 28.32 -14.12
N PRO A 6 -5.35 27.64 -13.05
CA PRO A 6 -4.42 26.96 -12.14
C PRO A 6 -3.64 25.87 -12.89
N GLY A 7 -2.32 25.83 -12.64
CA GLY A 7 -1.42 24.84 -13.24
C GLY A 7 -0.78 25.27 -14.56
N VAL A 8 -1.11 26.44 -15.12
CA VAL A 8 -0.45 26.96 -16.33
C VAL A 8 0.61 27.99 -15.94
N GLY A 9 1.86 27.72 -16.33
CA GLY A 9 3.01 28.60 -16.14
C GLY A 9 3.41 29.33 -17.42
N MET A 10 3.97 30.52 -17.28
CA MET A 10 4.57 31.27 -18.40
C MET A 10 6.08 31.33 -18.19
N CYS A 11 6.83 30.79 -19.15
CA CYS A 11 8.28 30.71 -19.13
C CYS A 11 8.88 31.58 -20.24
N ARG A 12 9.99 32.27 -19.95
CA ARG A 12 10.82 32.96 -20.95
C ARG A 12 12.26 32.51 -20.77
N LYS A 13 12.98 32.27 -21.88
CA LYS A 13 14.39 31.86 -21.84
C LYS A 13 15.33 33.06 -21.59
N GLY A 14 14.89 34.26 -21.94
CA GLY A 14 15.57 35.53 -21.72
C GLY A 14 14.60 36.72 -21.85
N PRO A 15 15.07 37.96 -21.61
CA PRO A 15 14.21 39.15 -21.54
C PRO A 15 13.52 39.49 -22.89
N GLU A 16 14.23 39.30 -24.00
CA GLU A 16 13.75 39.58 -25.38
C GLU A 16 13.00 38.38 -26.01
N THR A 17 13.00 37.22 -25.35
CA THR A 17 12.42 36.00 -25.95
C THR A 17 10.92 35.90 -25.73
N ALA A 18 10.23 35.35 -26.72
CA ALA A 18 8.79 35.10 -26.67
C ALA A 18 8.40 34.24 -25.45
N VAL A 19 7.21 34.51 -24.92
CA VAL A 19 6.70 33.80 -23.75
C VAL A 19 6.12 32.46 -24.18
N VAL A 20 6.65 31.39 -23.59
CA VAL A 20 6.14 30.04 -23.77
C VAL A 20 5.17 29.77 -22.63
N THR A 21 3.94 29.42 -22.98
CA THR A 21 2.94 28.96 -22.01
C THR A 21 3.06 27.46 -21.88
N GLN A 22 3.30 26.97 -20.66
CA GLN A 22 3.44 25.55 -20.37
C GLN A 22 2.39 25.13 -19.36
N ASP A 23 1.60 24.12 -19.72
CA ASP A 23 0.71 23.46 -18.76
C ASP A 23 1.54 22.51 -17.89
N LEU A 24 1.51 22.73 -16.59
CA LEU A 24 2.23 21.95 -15.58
C LEU A 24 1.33 20.89 -14.94
N ARG A 25 0.06 20.77 -15.38
CA ARG A 25 -0.84 19.72 -14.90
C ARG A 25 -0.30 18.35 -15.31
N ARG A 26 -0.42 17.38 -14.40
CA ARG A 26 0.04 16.01 -14.65
C ARG A 26 -0.86 15.35 -15.70
N GLU A 27 -0.24 14.87 -16.77
CA GLU A 27 -0.88 13.97 -17.73
C GLU A 27 -0.62 12.51 -17.29
N TYR A 28 -1.67 11.71 -17.26
CA TYR A 28 -1.59 10.26 -17.06
C TYR A 28 -2.34 9.61 -18.23
N ASP A 29 -1.69 8.71 -18.96
CA ASP A 29 -2.24 8.07 -20.19
C ASP A 29 -2.80 9.05 -21.23
N GLY A 30 -2.17 10.21 -21.41
CA GLY A 30 -2.60 11.24 -22.38
C GLY A 30 -3.86 12.03 -21.97
N ILE A 31 -4.32 11.87 -20.73
CA ILE A 31 -5.47 12.59 -20.17
C ILE A 31 -4.92 13.62 -19.18
N ALA A 32 -5.12 14.91 -19.47
CA ALA A 32 -4.85 15.99 -18.53
C ALA A 32 -5.70 15.78 -17.27
N THR A 33 -5.06 15.75 -16.10
CA THR A 33 -5.77 15.57 -14.83
C THR A 33 -6.57 16.84 -14.53
N GLU A 34 -7.83 16.88 -14.96
CA GLU A 34 -8.77 17.92 -14.56
C GLU A 34 -8.96 17.85 -13.04
N SER A 35 -8.76 18.98 -12.35
CA SER A 35 -8.77 19.05 -10.87
C SER A 35 -10.13 18.72 -10.26
N THR A 36 -11.18 18.70 -11.08
CA THR A 36 -12.58 18.55 -10.66
C THR A 36 -13.05 17.11 -10.85
N ARG A 37 -12.29 16.12 -10.39
CA ARG A 37 -12.85 14.76 -10.28
C ARG A 37 -13.80 14.76 -9.08
N PRO A 38 -15.11 14.51 -9.26
CA PRO A 38 -15.98 14.32 -8.12
C PRO A 38 -15.43 13.15 -7.31
N LEU A 39 -15.16 13.40 -6.02
CA LEU A 39 -14.79 12.35 -5.09
C LEU A 39 -16.04 11.47 -4.91
N LEU A 40 -16.21 10.49 -5.79
CA LEU A 40 -17.18 9.43 -5.58
C LEU A 40 -16.85 8.80 -4.24
N ASN A 41 -17.80 8.84 -3.31
CA ASN A 41 -17.64 8.19 -2.03
C ASN A 41 -17.28 6.72 -2.30
N PRO A 42 -16.18 6.22 -1.73
CA PRO A 42 -15.76 4.86 -1.98
C PRO A 42 -16.90 3.90 -1.58
N PRO A 43 -17.08 2.80 -2.33
CA PRO A 43 -18.09 1.81 -2.00
C PRO A 43 -17.90 1.34 -0.55
N PRO A 44 -19.00 1.19 0.24
CA PRO A 44 -18.92 0.79 1.63
C PRO A 44 -18.19 -0.54 1.80
N ASN A 45 -17.11 -0.55 2.60
CA ASN A 45 -16.36 -1.77 2.88
C ASN A 45 -16.97 -2.48 4.12
N PRO A 46 -17.47 -3.73 3.99
CA PRO A 46 -18.07 -4.47 5.09
C PRO A 46 -17.08 -4.78 6.25
N GLU A 47 -15.80 -5.05 5.96
CA GLU A 47 -14.79 -5.25 7.01
C GLU A 47 -14.59 -3.98 7.86
N LYS A 48 -14.69 -2.81 7.23
CA LYS A 48 -14.53 -1.53 7.91
C LYS A 48 -15.73 -1.22 8.79
N ARG A 49 -16.95 -1.49 8.32
CA ARG A 49 -18.17 -1.38 9.14
C ARG A 49 -18.08 -2.25 10.40
N GLN A 50 -17.69 -3.52 10.25
CA GLN A 50 -17.50 -4.43 11.38
C GLN A 50 -16.42 -3.92 12.36
N THR A 51 -15.32 -3.38 11.83
CA THR A 51 -14.23 -2.84 12.64
C THR A 51 -14.66 -1.61 13.43
N ILE A 52 -15.42 -0.70 12.81
CA ILE A 52 -15.95 0.49 13.46
C ILE A 52 -16.88 0.10 14.61
N TYR A 53 -17.81 -0.81 14.38
CA TYR A 53 -18.73 -1.28 15.41
C TYR A 53 -18.00 -1.98 16.58
N ASN A 54 -17.06 -2.87 16.30
CA ASN A 54 -16.40 -3.66 17.35
C ASN A 54 -15.30 -2.91 18.10
N LYS A 55 -14.51 -2.09 17.40
CA LYS A 55 -13.28 -1.49 17.96
C LYS A 55 -13.41 0.00 18.24
N VAL A 56 -14.20 0.73 17.45
CA VAL A 56 -14.26 2.19 17.56
C VAL A 56 -15.41 2.59 18.48
N ARG A 57 -16.62 2.06 18.25
CA ARG A 57 -17.84 2.37 19.03
C ARG A 57 -17.66 2.37 20.56
N PRO A 58 -16.89 1.46 21.20
CA PRO A 58 -16.69 1.50 22.65
C PRO A 58 -16.02 2.79 23.16
N PHE A 59 -15.18 3.42 22.34
CA PHE A 59 -14.46 4.66 22.68
C PHE A 59 -15.18 5.92 22.19
N VAL A 60 -16.36 5.77 21.57
CA VAL A 60 -17.15 6.90 21.08
C VAL A 60 -17.99 7.45 22.23
N PRO A 61 -17.95 8.78 22.48
CA PRO A 61 -18.81 9.42 23.47
C PRO A 61 -20.29 9.19 23.17
N ASP A 62 -21.12 9.14 24.21
CA ASP A 62 -22.55 8.82 24.09
C ASP A 62 -23.30 9.74 23.12
N GLU A 63 -22.90 11.01 23.06
CA GLU A 63 -23.43 12.04 22.15
C GLU A 63 -23.32 11.65 20.67
N PHE A 64 -22.30 10.87 20.31
CA PHE A 64 -22.04 10.46 18.92
C PHE A 64 -22.39 9.01 18.63
N ARG A 65 -22.81 8.22 19.64
CA ARG A 65 -23.17 6.81 19.46
C ARG A 65 -24.45 6.61 18.64
N SER A 66 -25.26 7.65 18.49
CA SER A 66 -26.49 7.67 17.68
C SER A 66 -26.23 7.91 16.19
N ASP A 67 -24.98 8.19 15.79
CA ASP A 67 -24.62 8.35 14.38
C ASP A 67 -24.76 7.01 13.63
N PRO A 68 -25.43 6.98 12.46
CA PRO A 68 -25.56 5.77 11.62
C PRO A 68 -24.23 5.07 11.30
N LEU A 69 -23.10 5.78 11.37
CA LEU A 69 -21.76 5.21 11.22
C LEU A 69 -21.46 4.10 12.25
N TYR A 70 -22.04 4.20 13.45
CA TYR A 70 -21.83 3.25 14.55
C TYR A 70 -22.95 2.22 14.69
N ASP A 71 -23.87 2.17 13.72
CA ASP A 71 -24.93 1.18 13.73
C ASP A 71 -24.36 -0.25 13.58
N PRO A 72 -25.07 -1.25 14.13
CA PRO A 72 -24.72 -2.65 13.94
C PRO A 72 -24.58 -3.00 12.45
N PRO A 73 -23.56 -3.78 12.06
CA PRO A 73 -23.46 -4.34 10.71
C PRO A 73 -24.65 -5.26 10.40
N ASN A 74 -25.09 -5.30 9.15
CA ASN A 74 -26.13 -6.24 8.71
C ASN A 74 -25.57 -7.68 8.62
N ASP A 75 -26.41 -8.69 8.75
CA ASP A 75 -26.00 -10.12 8.71
C ASP A 75 -25.29 -10.51 7.41
N GLU A 76 -25.70 -9.91 6.28
CA GLU A 76 -25.07 -10.10 4.98
C GLU A 76 -23.68 -9.45 4.91
N GLU A 77 -23.49 -8.30 5.56
CA GLU A 77 -22.21 -7.62 5.62
C GLU A 77 -21.22 -8.32 6.55
N GLU A 78 -21.71 -8.85 7.67
CA GLU A 78 -20.90 -9.65 8.58
C GLU A 78 -20.37 -10.92 7.89
N ARG A 79 -21.22 -11.61 7.11
CA ARG A 79 -20.80 -12.78 6.32
C ARG A 79 -19.71 -12.43 5.32
N LYS A 80 -19.91 -11.37 4.53
CA LYS A 80 -18.90 -10.89 3.57
C LYS A 80 -17.60 -10.48 4.24
N ALA A 81 -17.67 -9.78 5.38
CA ALA A 81 -16.49 -9.38 6.14
C ALA A 81 -15.69 -10.60 6.63
N LYS A 82 -16.37 -11.62 7.17
CA LYS A 82 -15.72 -12.88 7.61
C LYS A 82 -15.06 -13.62 6.46
N GLU A 83 -15.70 -13.67 5.29
CA GLU A 83 -15.15 -14.32 4.10
C GLU A 83 -13.88 -13.61 3.62
N ILE A 84 -13.92 -12.28 3.49
CA ILE A 84 -12.76 -11.47 3.09
C ILE A 84 -11.62 -11.63 4.11
N GLN A 85 -11.93 -11.59 5.41
CA GLN A 85 -10.94 -11.76 6.46
C GLN A 85 -10.30 -13.15 6.38
N LYS A 86 -11.10 -14.21 6.15
CA LYS A 86 -10.60 -15.58 6.00
C LYS A 86 -9.66 -15.71 4.79
N ALA A 87 -10.08 -15.21 3.63
CA ALA A 87 -9.25 -15.22 2.41
C ALA A 87 -7.92 -14.47 2.62
N ARG A 88 -7.96 -13.33 3.30
CA ARG A 88 -6.75 -12.56 3.62
C ARG A 88 -5.82 -13.30 4.57
N MET A 89 -6.37 -13.98 5.58
CA MET A 89 -5.59 -14.79 6.51
C MET A 89 -4.94 -16.00 5.81
N GLU A 90 -5.65 -16.64 4.89
CA GLU A 90 -5.15 -17.76 4.10
C GLU A 90 -3.99 -17.33 3.18
N ALA A 91 -4.19 -16.28 2.38
CA ALA A 91 -3.14 -15.72 1.53
C ALA A 91 -1.92 -15.20 2.33
N SER A 92 -2.12 -14.81 3.60
CA SER A 92 -1.02 -14.40 4.48
C SER A 92 -0.25 -15.61 5.03
N LYS A 93 -0.93 -16.74 5.28
CA LYS A 93 -0.30 -18.00 5.69
C LYS A 93 0.53 -18.58 4.55
N GLU A 94 0.00 -18.63 3.34
CA GLU A 94 0.72 -19.11 2.15
C GLU A 94 2.00 -18.30 1.92
N ARG A 95 1.89 -16.96 1.89
CA ARG A 95 3.06 -16.07 1.76
C ARG A 95 4.06 -16.18 2.90
N LYS A 96 3.64 -16.65 4.08
CA LYS A 96 4.57 -16.92 5.19
C LYS A 96 5.29 -18.24 4.97
N GLN A 97 4.58 -19.30 4.57
CA GLN A 97 5.18 -20.59 4.25
C GLN A 97 6.21 -20.47 3.13
N GLU A 98 5.88 -19.75 2.06
CA GLU A 98 6.82 -19.50 0.95
C GLU A 98 8.09 -18.79 1.44
N ARG A 99 7.94 -17.74 2.26
CA ARG A 99 9.09 -17.05 2.88
C ARG A 99 9.91 -17.97 3.78
N ASP A 100 9.27 -18.78 4.60
CA ASP A 100 9.95 -19.70 5.51
C ASP A 100 10.72 -20.79 4.71
N ILE A 101 10.19 -21.25 3.58
CA ILE A 101 10.88 -22.19 2.67
C ILE A 101 12.12 -21.53 2.04
N VAL A 102 11.99 -20.30 1.52
CA VAL A 102 13.13 -19.57 0.95
C VAL A 102 14.22 -19.31 2.00
N VAL A 103 13.83 -18.93 3.22
CA VAL A 103 14.77 -18.69 4.32
C VAL A 103 15.48 -19.98 4.74
N THR A 104 14.77 -21.10 4.84
CA THR A 104 15.35 -22.40 5.18
C THR A 104 16.30 -22.92 4.09
N ALA A 105 15.93 -22.80 2.81
CA ALA A 105 16.80 -23.14 1.68
C ALA A 105 18.07 -22.27 1.66
N SER A 106 17.92 -20.96 1.88
CA SER A 106 19.05 -20.03 1.95
C SER A 106 19.98 -20.37 3.12
N LYS A 107 19.43 -20.72 4.28
CA LYS A 107 20.22 -21.14 5.46
C LYS A 107 20.95 -22.46 5.22
N ALA A 108 20.33 -23.42 4.52
CA ALA A 108 20.98 -24.68 4.16
C ALA A 108 22.13 -24.47 3.15
N ALA A 109 21.93 -23.61 2.14
CA ALA A 109 22.97 -23.26 1.17
C ALA A 109 24.17 -22.58 1.84
N ASN A 110 23.93 -21.64 2.76
CA ASN A 110 24.99 -20.99 3.54
C ASN A 110 25.75 -21.98 4.44
N ARG A 111 25.06 -22.98 5.02
CA ARG A 111 25.71 -24.02 5.85
C ARG A 111 26.56 -25.00 5.04
N ALA A 112 26.21 -25.25 3.78
CA ALA A 112 26.99 -26.10 2.88
C ALA A 112 28.25 -25.41 2.32
N GLN A 113 28.38 -24.09 2.51
CA GLN A 113 29.57 -23.32 2.14
C GLN A 113 30.57 -23.11 3.29
N GLU A 114 30.34 -23.67 4.49
CA GLU A 114 31.41 -23.72 5.48
C GLU A 114 32.52 -24.66 4.97
N PRO A 115 33.73 -24.15 4.69
CA PRO A 115 34.81 -24.99 4.19
C PRO A 115 35.20 -25.99 5.28
N THR A 116 35.05 -27.27 4.97
CA THR A 116 35.71 -28.34 5.71
C THR A 116 37.20 -28.03 5.73
N ALA A 117 37.77 -27.86 6.93
CA ALA A 117 39.20 -27.70 7.12
C ALA A 117 39.92 -28.95 6.58
N VAL A 118 40.41 -28.88 5.35
CA VAL A 118 41.24 -29.92 4.73
C VAL A 118 42.70 -29.51 4.82
N GLY A 119 43.44 -30.27 5.63
CA GLY A 119 44.80 -30.70 5.31
C GLY A 119 45.94 -29.69 5.52
N CYS A 120 46.49 -29.64 6.74
CA CYS A 120 47.89 -29.28 6.90
C CYS A 120 48.76 -30.48 6.52
N GLU A 121 49.05 -30.66 5.23
CA GLU A 121 50.08 -31.61 4.81
C GLU A 121 51.47 -31.00 5.06
N ALA A 122 52.23 -31.63 5.95
CA ALA A 122 53.55 -31.17 6.35
C ALA A 122 54.55 -31.27 5.18
N ILE A 123 55.06 -30.11 4.76
CA ILE A 123 56.15 -29.98 3.79
C ILE A 123 57.39 -30.65 4.37
N ARG A 124 57.76 -31.84 3.87
CA ARG A 124 59.09 -32.41 4.06
C ARG A 124 60.07 -31.67 3.14
N LYS A 125 60.92 -30.84 3.72
CA LYS A 125 62.19 -30.33 3.21
C LYS A 125 63.08 -30.22 4.46
N THR A 126 64.29 -30.75 4.55
CA THR A 126 65.31 -31.23 3.62
C THR A 126 66.30 -32.02 4.47
#